data_AF-A0A9D8EB41-F1
#
_entry.id   AF-A0A9D8EB41-F1
#
_cell.length_a   1.000
_cell.length_b   1.000
_cell.length_c   1.000
_cell.angle_alpha   90.00
_cell.angle_beta   90.00
_cell.angle_gamma   90.00
#
_symmetry.space_group_name_H-M   'P 1'
#
loop_
_entity.id
_entity.type
_entity.pdbx_description
1 polymer ?
#
loop_
_entity_poly.entity_id
_entity_poly.type
_entity_poly.pdbx_seq_one_letter_code
_entity_poly.pdbx_strand_id
1 'polypeptide(L)'
;MHDPGADQWSFDSYPPPAQPTPVVRLGLNLGAPGNRMAEDGTFFIEVPSVGGPSPDVPVRWSGDGPRWFRRHSALFQGSMSWVGASGLQGAGTLTIRPFLQPADKPAEAVEAYLRNALTTTLDWPASTQGAFPAPQPYTVRLYFAEPDDRPPGERVFSVALQGQEVLSGFDIVAAAETPRSVVVKDFTDVPITDDFVITLTPAPGTQAPPLLCGLELLAGPHY
;
A
#
# COMPACT_ATOMS: atom_id res chain seq x y z
N MET A 1 -1.59 13.55 -30.96
CA MET A 1 -2.21 14.43 -29.94
C MET A 1 -2.06 13.68 -28.62
N HIS A 2 -1.11 14.11 -27.79
CA HIS A 2 -0.80 13.50 -26.49
C HIS A 2 -1.55 14.32 -25.44
N ASP A 3 -2.45 13.69 -24.68
CA ASP A 3 -3.15 14.34 -23.57
C ASP A 3 -2.37 14.06 -22.27
N PRO A 4 -1.72 15.07 -21.67
CA PRO A 4 -0.97 14.91 -20.42
C PRO A 4 -1.85 14.73 -19.18
N GLY A 5 -3.19 14.72 -19.31
CA GLY A 5 -4.13 14.46 -18.22
C GLY A 5 -4.63 13.02 -18.11
N ALA A 6 -4.25 12.12 -19.03
CA ALA A 6 -4.65 10.73 -18.98
C ALA A 6 -3.73 9.94 -18.04
N ASP A 7 -4.26 9.45 -16.91
CA ASP A 7 -3.53 8.53 -16.06
C ASP A 7 -3.16 7.26 -16.86
N GLN A 8 -1.85 7.03 -17.06
CA GLN A 8 -1.34 5.81 -17.68
C GLN A 8 -1.30 4.70 -16.62
N TRP A 9 -2.15 3.69 -16.82
CA TRP A 9 -2.16 2.45 -16.06
C TRP A 9 -1.68 1.32 -16.98
N SER A 10 -0.81 0.45 -16.47
CA SER A 10 -0.28 -0.71 -17.19
C SER A 10 -0.83 -2.00 -16.57
N PHE A 11 -1.32 -2.92 -17.40
CA PHE A 11 -1.76 -4.26 -16.97
C PHE A 11 -0.62 -5.29 -17.07
N ASP A 12 0.63 -4.87 -16.79
CA ASP A 12 1.78 -5.76 -16.91
C ASP A 12 1.70 -6.84 -15.82
N SER A 13 1.55 -8.09 -16.26
CA SER A 13 1.52 -9.26 -15.39
C SER A 13 2.86 -9.97 -15.46
N TYR A 14 3.46 -10.24 -14.31
CA TYR A 14 4.55 -11.21 -14.21
C TYR A 14 3.93 -12.62 -14.22
N PRO A 15 4.48 -13.57 -14.99
CA PRO A 15 4.04 -14.96 -14.89
C PRO A 15 4.23 -15.42 -13.44
N PRO A 16 3.25 -16.12 -12.84
CA PRO A 16 3.38 -16.61 -11.48
C PRO A 16 4.64 -17.48 -11.33
N PRO A 17 5.40 -17.32 -10.24
CA PRO A 17 6.58 -18.14 -10.02
C PRO A 17 6.20 -19.59 -9.70
N ALA A 18 7.10 -20.54 -9.92
CA ALA A 18 6.88 -21.94 -9.55
C ALA A 18 6.92 -22.18 -8.02
N GLN A 19 7.47 -21.23 -7.26
CA GLN A 19 7.65 -21.26 -5.81
C GLN A 19 7.44 -19.84 -5.26
N PRO A 20 7.14 -19.65 -3.96
CA PRO A 20 7.05 -18.30 -3.40
C PRO A 20 8.36 -17.54 -3.60
N THR A 21 8.28 -16.38 -4.27
CA THR A 21 9.47 -15.59 -4.66
C THR A 21 9.46 -14.25 -3.93
N PRO A 22 10.53 -13.88 -3.20
CA PRO A 22 10.64 -12.57 -2.56
C PRO A 22 10.43 -11.40 -3.51
N VAL A 23 9.72 -10.35 -3.07
CA VAL A 23 9.72 -9.06 -3.78
C VAL A 23 10.94 -8.24 -3.38
N VAL A 24 11.71 -7.80 -4.37
CA VAL A 24 12.87 -6.91 -4.16
C VAL A 24 12.43 -5.45 -4.16
N ARG A 25 11.41 -5.12 -4.95
CA ARG A 25 10.82 -3.79 -5.06
C ARG A 25 9.34 -3.92 -5.34
N LEU A 26 8.52 -3.34 -4.48
CA LEU A 26 7.07 -3.39 -4.55
C LEU A 26 6.50 -2.04 -4.15
N GLY A 27 5.55 -1.52 -4.91
CA GLY A 27 4.63 -0.48 -4.47
C GLY A 27 3.24 -1.07 -4.25
N LEU A 28 2.54 -0.68 -3.20
CA LEU A 28 1.10 -0.90 -3.04
C LEU A 28 0.40 0.46 -3.08
N ASN A 29 -0.61 0.61 -3.94
CA ASN A 29 -1.46 1.79 -3.99
C ASN A 29 -2.88 1.42 -3.52
N LEU A 30 -3.23 1.85 -2.32
CA LEU A 30 -4.45 1.45 -1.64
C LEU A 30 -5.66 2.19 -2.25
N GLY A 31 -6.69 1.46 -2.68
CA GLY A 31 -7.91 2.01 -3.30
C GLY A 31 -7.72 2.52 -4.74
N ALA A 32 -6.60 2.23 -5.39
CA ALA A 32 -6.29 2.70 -6.74
C ALA A 32 -7.09 2.00 -7.84
N PRO A 33 -7.23 2.61 -9.04
CA PRO A 33 -7.88 1.98 -10.20
C PRO A 33 -7.14 0.81 -10.86
N GLY A 34 -5.86 0.63 -10.59
CA GLY A 34 -5.02 -0.29 -11.35
C GLY A 34 -3.54 -0.14 -11.01
N ASN A 35 -2.70 -0.90 -11.72
CA ASN A 35 -1.26 -0.88 -11.52
C ASN A 35 -0.59 0.26 -12.31
N ARG A 36 0.47 0.84 -11.75
CA ARG A 36 1.25 1.91 -12.40
C ARG A 36 2.72 1.80 -12.05
N MET A 37 3.57 1.96 -13.06
CA MET A 37 5.01 2.11 -12.87
C MET A 37 5.34 3.54 -12.46
N ALA A 38 6.07 3.71 -11.36
CA ALA A 38 6.65 4.98 -10.96
C ALA A 38 7.93 5.29 -11.74
N GLU A 39 8.33 6.57 -11.80
CA GLU A 39 9.52 7.03 -12.54
C GLU A 39 10.82 6.40 -12.03
N ASP A 40 10.88 6.07 -10.74
CA ASP A 40 12.04 5.42 -10.13
C ASP A 40 12.12 3.93 -10.42
N GLY A 41 11.13 3.36 -11.14
CA GLY A 41 11.03 1.96 -11.50
C GLY A 41 10.31 1.08 -10.48
N THR A 42 9.66 1.65 -9.46
CA THR A 42 8.76 0.86 -8.60
C THR A 42 7.44 0.57 -9.29
N PHE A 43 7.09 -0.72 -9.35
CA PHE A 43 5.77 -1.13 -9.82
C PHE A 43 4.76 -1.07 -8.68
N PHE A 44 3.83 -0.12 -8.74
CA PHE A 44 2.72 -0.01 -7.80
C PHE A 44 1.55 -0.86 -8.26
N ILE A 45 1.16 -1.83 -7.44
CA ILE A 45 -0.05 -2.62 -7.64
C ILE A 45 -1.22 -2.05 -6.87
N GLU A 46 -2.42 -2.09 -7.44
CA GLU A 46 -3.62 -1.64 -6.72
C GLU A 46 -4.06 -2.66 -5.67
N VAL A 47 -4.54 -2.16 -4.53
CA VAL A 47 -5.09 -3.00 -3.46
C VAL A 47 -6.36 -2.34 -2.89
N PRO A 48 -7.53 -3.00 -2.89
CA PRO A 48 -7.81 -4.31 -3.49
C PRO A 48 -7.66 -4.25 -5.02
N SER A 49 -7.52 -5.42 -5.64
CA SER A 49 -7.58 -5.54 -7.10
C SER A 49 -8.94 -5.06 -7.60
N VAL A 50 -9.02 -4.44 -8.78
CA VAL A 50 -10.31 -3.92 -9.31
C VAL A 50 -10.63 -4.35 -10.75
N GLY A 51 -9.90 -5.34 -11.28
CA GLY A 51 -10.37 -6.07 -12.46
C GLY A 51 -9.33 -6.41 -13.52
N GLY A 52 -8.10 -5.91 -13.39
CA GLY A 52 -6.97 -6.26 -14.25
C GLY A 52 -6.13 -7.42 -13.70
N PRO A 53 -5.24 -8.01 -14.53
CA PRO A 53 -4.22 -8.90 -14.02
C PRO A 53 -3.22 -8.09 -13.17
N SER A 54 -2.97 -8.55 -11.96
CA SER A 54 -2.04 -7.94 -11.00
C SER A 54 -1.22 -9.05 -10.33
N PRO A 55 0.06 -8.83 -10.03
CA PRO A 55 0.87 -9.80 -9.28
C PRO A 55 0.21 -10.21 -7.95
N ASP A 56 0.27 -11.49 -7.59
CA ASP A 56 -0.28 -11.98 -6.30
C ASP A 56 0.71 -11.72 -5.17
N VAL A 57 0.63 -10.52 -4.60
CA VAL A 57 1.23 -10.17 -3.31
C VAL A 57 0.12 -10.17 -2.25
N PRO A 58 0.12 -11.10 -1.28
CA PRO A 58 -0.94 -11.18 -0.29
C PRO A 58 -0.96 -9.97 0.64
N VAL A 59 -2.15 -9.39 0.80
CA VAL A 59 -2.40 -8.27 1.72
C VAL A 59 -3.66 -8.56 2.53
N ARG A 60 -3.57 -8.40 3.85
CA ARG A 60 -4.67 -8.59 4.79
C ARG A 60 -4.88 -7.34 5.64
N TRP A 61 -6.14 -7.05 5.96
CA TRP A 61 -6.51 -6.05 6.95
C TRP A 61 -7.16 -6.71 8.17
N SER A 62 -6.83 -6.24 9.37
CA SER A 62 -7.45 -6.66 10.62
C SER A 62 -7.85 -5.45 11.45
N GLY A 63 -9.14 -5.32 11.73
CA GLY A 63 -9.75 -4.18 12.40
C GLY A 63 -11.21 -4.03 11.96
N ASP A 64 -11.89 -2.99 12.42
CA ASP A 64 -13.18 -2.62 11.84
C ASP A 64 -12.99 -2.28 10.36
N GLY A 65 -13.91 -2.75 9.53
CA GLY A 65 -13.74 -2.80 8.07
C GLY A 65 -13.16 -1.51 7.47
N PRO A 66 -12.17 -1.62 6.56
CA PRO A 66 -11.49 -0.45 6.02
C PRO A 66 -12.46 0.36 5.16
N ARG A 67 -12.41 1.68 5.29
CA ARG A 67 -13.11 2.59 4.38
C ARG A 67 -12.17 3.02 3.26
N TRP A 68 -12.50 2.64 2.05
CA TRP A 68 -11.75 3.02 0.86
C TRP A 68 -12.13 4.42 0.41
N PHE A 69 -11.15 5.23 0.02
CA PHE A 69 -11.40 6.47 -0.70
C PHE A 69 -10.66 6.49 -2.03
N ARG A 70 -11.24 7.21 -2.97
CA ARG A 70 -10.64 7.52 -4.25
C ARG A 70 -11.12 8.88 -4.74
N ARG A 71 -10.19 9.64 -5.31
CA ARG A 71 -10.37 11.00 -5.85
C ARG A 71 -9.59 11.12 -7.15
N HIS A 72 -9.80 12.20 -7.88
CA HIS A 72 -9.00 12.48 -9.07
C HIS A 72 -7.60 12.96 -8.65
N SER A 73 -6.55 12.42 -9.27
CA SER A 73 -5.15 12.75 -8.96
C SER A 73 -4.83 14.24 -9.11
N ALA A 74 -5.47 14.91 -10.08
CA ALA A 74 -5.37 16.37 -10.27
C ALA A 74 -5.84 17.24 -9.08
N LEU A 75 -6.54 16.67 -8.09
CA LEU A 75 -6.86 17.37 -6.85
C LEU A 75 -5.68 17.40 -5.87
N PHE A 76 -4.65 16.59 -6.11
CA PHE A 76 -3.51 16.38 -5.22
C PHE A 76 -2.22 16.97 -5.78
N GLN A 77 -1.34 17.41 -4.88
CA GLN A 77 -0.05 18.01 -5.18
C GLN A 77 1.11 17.05 -4.88
N GLY A 78 2.18 17.15 -5.67
CA GLY A 78 3.39 16.32 -5.55
C GLY A 78 3.52 15.28 -6.67
N SER A 79 4.73 14.77 -6.89
CA SER A 79 5.04 13.78 -7.93
C SER A 79 4.33 12.44 -7.75
N MET A 80 3.88 12.14 -6.53
CA MET A 80 3.17 10.93 -6.15
C MET A 80 1.67 11.20 -5.89
N SER A 81 1.10 12.26 -6.49
CA SER A 81 -0.31 12.66 -6.34
C SER A 81 -1.30 11.54 -6.67
N TRP A 82 -0.97 10.69 -7.64
CA TRP A 82 -1.77 9.53 -8.02
C TRP A 82 -1.74 8.38 -7.00
N VAL A 83 -0.74 8.34 -6.10
CA VAL A 83 -0.76 7.49 -4.90
C VAL A 83 -1.60 8.15 -3.81
N GLY A 84 -1.39 9.44 -3.55
CA GLY A 84 -2.14 10.18 -2.52
C GLY A 84 -3.65 10.29 -2.77
N ALA A 85 -4.09 10.17 -4.02
CA ALA A 85 -5.49 10.34 -4.42
C ALA A 85 -6.41 9.15 -4.08
N SER A 86 -5.86 8.06 -3.59
CA SER A 86 -6.60 6.92 -3.07
C SER A 86 -6.02 6.45 -1.74
N GLY A 87 -6.81 5.70 -0.98
CA GLY A 87 -6.28 5.10 0.23
C GLY A 87 -7.31 4.32 1.04
N LEU A 88 -6.81 3.76 2.13
CA LEU A 88 -7.60 3.13 3.18
C LEU A 88 -7.73 4.09 4.37
N GLN A 89 -8.90 4.10 5.00
CA GLN A 89 -9.17 4.76 6.27
C GLN A 89 -9.65 3.75 7.30
N GLY A 90 -9.02 3.72 8.48
CA GLY A 90 -9.40 2.80 9.54
C GLY A 90 -8.35 2.67 10.63
N ALA A 91 -8.81 2.35 11.84
CA ALA A 91 -7.94 1.88 12.91
C ALA A 91 -7.79 0.36 12.76
N GLY A 92 -6.55 -0.13 12.75
CA GLY A 92 -6.32 -1.54 12.50
C GLY A 92 -4.91 -1.83 12.02
N THR A 93 -4.74 -3.03 11.47
CA THR A 93 -3.45 -3.57 11.05
C THR A 93 -3.51 -4.02 9.60
N LEU A 94 -2.58 -3.52 8.79
CA LEU A 94 -2.30 -3.99 7.44
C LEU A 94 -1.14 -4.99 7.51
N THR A 95 -1.35 -6.21 7.04
CA THR A 95 -0.33 -7.26 6.94
C THR A 95 -0.03 -7.52 5.47
N ILE A 96 1.25 -7.56 5.10
CA ILE A 96 1.72 -7.81 3.74
C ILE A 96 2.66 -9.01 3.78
N ARG A 97 2.48 -9.99 2.88
CA ARG A 97 3.46 -11.05 2.61
C ARG A 97 4.29 -10.58 1.41
N PRO A 98 5.56 -10.14 1.56
CA PRO A 98 6.39 -9.63 0.48
C PRO A 98 6.97 -10.76 -0.38
N PHE A 99 6.11 -11.69 -0.79
CA PHE A 99 6.42 -12.80 -1.67
C PHE A 99 5.33 -12.91 -2.73
N LEU A 100 5.74 -12.96 -4.00
CA LEU A 100 4.87 -13.38 -5.08
C LEU A 100 4.45 -14.83 -4.84
N GLN A 101 3.15 -15.08 -4.85
CA GLN A 101 2.63 -16.43 -4.64
C GLN A 101 2.72 -17.27 -5.92
N PRO A 102 3.02 -18.57 -5.80
CA PRO A 102 2.99 -19.46 -6.95
C PRO A 102 1.56 -19.72 -7.43
N ALA A 103 1.41 -19.99 -8.72
CA ALA A 103 0.16 -20.45 -9.31
C ALA A 103 0.41 -21.44 -10.47
N ASP A 104 -0.46 -22.44 -10.59
CA ASP A 104 -0.33 -23.52 -11.59
C ASP A 104 -0.77 -23.10 -13.01
N LYS A 105 -1.36 -21.90 -13.17
CA LYS A 105 -1.86 -21.36 -14.44
C LYS A 105 -1.30 -19.95 -14.71
N PRO A 106 -1.05 -19.58 -15.99
CA PRO A 106 -0.61 -18.23 -16.34
C PRO A 106 -1.67 -17.19 -15.97
N ALA A 107 -1.23 -15.95 -15.75
CA ALA A 107 -2.00 -14.83 -15.19
C ALA A 107 -3.29 -14.43 -15.95
N GLU A 108 -3.56 -15.00 -17.13
CA GLU A 108 -4.86 -14.91 -17.82
C GLU A 108 -6.02 -15.50 -16.99
N ALA A 109 -5.70 -16.34 -15.99
CA ALA A 109 -6.64 -16.86 -15.00
C ALA A 109 -6.25 -16.48 -13.56
N VAL A 110 -6.05 -15.19 -13.28
CA VAL A 110 -6.89 -14.50 -12.27
C VAL A 110 -6.91 -15.14 -10.86
N GLU A 111 -5.81 -15.69 -10.32
CA GLU A 111 -5.81 -16.04 -8.89
C GLU A 111 -5.70 -14.79 -7.99
N ALA A 112 -4.85 -13.82 -8.33
CA ALA A 112 -4.81 -12.52 -7.64
C ALA A 112 -6.15 -11.78 -7.76
N TYR A 113 -6.82 -11.86 -8.94
CA TYR A 113 -8.16 -11.32 -9.08
C TYR A 113 -9.20 -12.12 -8.29
N LEU A 114 -9.14 -13.46 -8.25
CA LEU A 114 -10.09 -14.23 -7.43
C LEU A 114 -9.87 -14.05 -5.92
N ARG A 115 -8.63 -13.74 -5.49
CA ARG A 115 -8.26 -13.49 -4.09
C ARG A 115 -8.58 -12.06 -3.64
N ASN A 116 -8.36 -11.05 -4.51
CA ASN A 116 -8.42 -9.63 -4.14
C ASN A 116 -9.37 -8.77 -5.01
N ALA A 117 -9.92 -9.24 -6.15
CA ALA A 117 -10.58 -8.35 -7.11
C ALA A 117 -12.05 -8.01 -6.86
N LEU A 118 -12.69 -8.67 -5.90
CA LEU A 118 -14.14 -8.53 -5.67
C LEU A 118 -14.48 -8.37 -4.19
N THR A 119 -13.51 -8.00 -3.35
CA THR A 119 -13.72 -7.90 -1.91
C THR A 119 -13.34 -6.50 -1.41
N THR A 120 -14.27 -5.87 -0.70
CA THR A 120 -13.97 -4.70 0.14
C THR A 120 -13.24 -5.10 1.42
N THR A 121 -13.16 -6.40 1.71
CA THR A 121 -12.40 -7.04 2.79
C THR A 121 -11.07 -7.54 2.27
N LEU A 122 -9.97 -7.13 2.92
CA LEU A 122 -8.66 -7.71 2.69
C LEU A 122 -8.46 -8.88 3.65
N ASP A 123 -8.64 -10.10 3.15
CA ASP A 123 -8.28 -11.32 3.85
C ASP A 123 -7.40 -12.19 2.94
N TRP A 124 -6.72 -13.19 3.50
CA TRP A 124 -5.88 -14.09 2.72
C TRP A 124 -6.13 -15.57 3.06
N PRO A 125 -5.92 -16.51 2.13
CA PRO A 125 -6.12 -17.93 2.42
C PRO A 125 -5.03 -18.45 3.36
N ALA A 126 -5.37 -19.49 4.12
CA ALA A 126 -4.43 -20.19 5.01
C ALA A 126 -3.20 -20.79 4.27
N SER A 127 -3.27 -20.90 2.94
CA SER A 127 -2.21 -21.40 2.07
C SER A 127 -1.17 -20.35 1.66
N THR A 128 -1.22 -19.12 2.19
CA THR A 128 -0.23 -18.06 1.92
C THR A 128 1.20 -18.53 2.27
N GLN A 129 2.14 -18.35 1.34
CA GLN A 129 3.50 -18.89 1.43
C GLN A 129 4.57 -17.79 1.37
N GLY A 130 5.79 -18.15 1.77
CA GLY A 130 6.99 -17.31 1.67
C GLY A 130 7.50 -16.86 3.04
N ALA A 131 8.76 -17.15 3.33
CA ALA A 131 9.46 -16.65 4.51
C ALA A 131 10.97 -16.70 4.24
N PHE A 132 11.70 -15.72 4.75
CA PHE A 132 13.16 -15.71 4.73
C PHE A 132 13.71 -16.63 5.83
N PRO A 133 14.90 -17.22 5.62
CA PRO A 133 15.56 -18.02 6.66
C PRO A 133 16.04 -17.19 7.85
N ALA A 134 16.22 -15.88 7.65
CA ALA A 134 16.55 -14.88 8.66
C ALA A 134 15.96 -13.52 8.24
N PRO A 135 15.70 -12.59 9.18
CA PRO A 135 15.13 -11.29 8.85
C PRO A 135 15.96 -10.54 7.81
N GLN A 136 15.30 -10.04 6.77
CA GLN A 136 15.90 -9.25 5.71
C GLN A 136 15.56 -7.77 5.92
N PRO A 137 16.55 -6.86 5.76
CA PRO A 137 16.31 -5.44 5.90
C PRO A 137 15.58 -4.90 4.66
N TYR A 138 14.51 -4.17 4.89
CA TYR A 138 13.80 -3.40 3.87
C TYR A 138 13.83 -1.90 4.21
N THR A 139 13.92 -1.09 3.17
CA THR A 139 13.45 0.31 3.25
C THR A 139 11.95 0.31 2.98
N VAL A 140 11.21 0.91 3.90
CA VAL A 140 9.75 1.10 3.81
C VAL A 140 9.47 2.57 3.56
N ARG A 141 8.70 2.88 2.51
CA ARG A 141 8.09 4.20 2.35
C ARG A 141 6.60 4.13 2.60
N LEU A 142 6.07 5.06 3.38
CA LEU A 142 4.63 5.21 3.58
C LEU A 142 4.14 6.53 2.98
N TYR A 143 3.03 6.47 2.26
CA TYR A 143 2.42 7.61 1.59
C TYR A 143 1.13 8.01 2.28
N PHE A 144 0.99 9.31 2.55
CA PHE A 144 -0.18 9.90 3.18
C PHE A 144 -0.61 11.15 2.44
N ALA A 145 -1.91 11.38 2.34
CA ALA A 145 -2.48 12.65 1.93
C ALA A 145 -3.86 12.79 2.55
N GLU A 146 -4.21 13.97 3.06
CA GLU A 146 -5.57 14.22 3.56
C GLU A 146 -6.50 14.48 2.35
N PRO A 147 -7.49 13.61 2.08
CA PRO A 147 -8.34 13.74 0.90
C PRO A 147 -9.44 14.80 1.04
N ASP A 148 -9.81 15.15 2.27
CA ASP A 148 -10.91 16.05 2.60
C ASP A 148 -10.38 17.43 3.03
N ASP A 149 -11.22 18.47 2.99
CA ASP A 149 -10.84 19.83 3.44
C ASP A 149 -10.82 19.93 4.98
N ARG A 150 -9.92 19.18 5.61
CA ARG A 150 -9.74 19.16 7.07
C ARG A 150 -8.61 20.09 7.49
N PRO A 151 -8.77 20.87 8.57
CA PRO A 151 -7.66 21.59 9.17
C PRO A 151 -6.72 20.63 9.93
N PRO A 152 -5.50 21.07 10.26
CA PRO A 152 -4.65 20.36 11.23
C PRO A 152 -5.38 20.05 12.54
N GLY A 153 -5.06 18.92 13.14
CA GLY A 153 -5.56 18.44 14.43
C GLY A 153 -6.80 17.54 14.32
N GLU A 154 -7.48 17.49 13.18
CA GLU A 154 -8.67 16.64 13.04
C GLU A 154 -8.36 15.16 12.82
N ARG A 155 -7.27 14.85 12.11
CA ARG A 155 -6.79 13.48 11.90
C ARG A 155 -5.41 13.34 12.51
N VAL A 156 -5.39 12.81 13.73
CA VAL A 156 -4.16 12.53 14.47
C VAL A 156 -4.11 11.06 14.83
N PHE A 157 -2.99 10.39 14.51
CA PHE A 157 -2.83 8.96 14.74
C PHE A 157 -1.36 8.54 14.87
N SER A 158 -1.10 7.40 15.49
CA SER A 158 0.21 6.76 15.50
C SER A 158 0.32 5.69 14.42
N VAL A 159 1.55 5.43 13.98
CA VAL A 159 1.92 4.35 13.06
C VAL A 159 3.00 3.50 13.70
N ALA A 160 2.80 2.19 13.72
CA ALA A 160 3.82 1.22 14.13
C ALA A 160 4.17 0.26 12.99
N LEU A 161 5.46 -0.05 12.86
CA LEU A 161 6.01 -1.05 11.94
C LEU A 161 6.57 -2.22 12.74
N GLN A 162 6.20 -3.45 12.42
CA GLN A 162 6.62 -4.64 13.19
C GLN A 162 6.38 -4.48 14.71
N GLY A 163 5.32 -3.80 15.11
CA GLY A 163 4.98 -3.53 16.51
C GLY A 163 5.79 -2.41 17.19
N GLN A 164 6.73 -1.77 16.50
CA GLN A 164 7.46 -0.60 17.00
C GLN A 164 6.81 0.69 16.49
N GLU A 165 6.43 1.60 17.39
CA GLU A 165 5.89 2.92 17.00
C GLU A 165 6.98 3.74 16.29
N VAL A 166 6.71 4.11 15.03
CA VAL A 166 7.63 4.88 14.19
C VAL A 166 7.14 6.30 13.93
N LEU A 167 5.84 6.55 14.08
CA LEU A 167 5.23 7.87 14.07
C LEU A 167 4.26 7.96 15.25
N SER A 168 4.40 9.01 16.06
CA SER A 168 3.54 9.26 17.22
C SER A 168 2.79 10.58 17.03
N GLY A 169 1.48 10.59 17.27
CA GLY A 169 0.66 11.80 17.12
C GLY A 169 0.75 12.46 15.73
N PHE A 170 0.88 11.65 14.68
CA PHE A 170 1.07 12.11 13.31
C PHE A 170 -0.20 12.77 12.76
N ASP A 171 -0.01 13.97 12.24
CA ASP A 171 -1.01 14.78 11.56
C ASP A 171 -0.53 15.08 10.14
N ILE A 172 -1.30 14.61 9.16
CA ILE A 172 -0.94 14.72 7.75
C ILE A 172 -0.97 16.18 7.29
N VAL A 173 -1.99 16.95 7.69
CA VAL A 173 -2.14 18.35 7.25
C VAL A 173 -1.09 19.22 7.92
N ALA A 174 -0.76 18.97 9.19
CA ALA A 174 0.35 19.67 9.84
C ALA A 174 1.70 19.39 9.15
N ALA A 175 1.92 18.16 8.68
CA ALA A 175 3.15 17.78 7.97
C ALA A 175 3.19 18.27 6.52
N ALA A 176 2.02 18.39 5.87
CA ALA A 176 1.88 18.77 4.47
C ALA A 176 1.61 20.27 4.26
N GLU A 177 1.36 21.01 5.35
CA GLU A 177 0.90 22.40 5.42
C GLU A 177 -0.50 22.67 4.80
N THR A 178 -0.99 21.79 3.93
CA THR A 178 -2.31 21.89 3.29
C THR A 178 -2.89 20.52 2.95
N PRO A 179 -4.22 20.34 2.96
CA PRO A 179 -4.85 19.12 2.45
C PRO A 179 -4.48 18.83 0.99
N ARG A 180 -4.63 17.56 0.60
CA ARG A 180 -4.32 17.06 -0.74
C ARG A 180 -2.86 17.24 -1.18
N SER A 181 -1.94 17.42 -0.24
CA SER A 181 -0.50 17.36 -0.52
C SER A 181 0.06 16.03 0.01
N VAL A 182 0.85 15.34 -0.82
CA VAL A 182 1.41 14.03 -0.47
C VAL A 182 2.57 14.20 0.50
N VAL A 183 2.52 13.47 1.62
CA VAL A 183 3.59 13.31 2.59
C VAL A 183 4.15 11.90 2.48
N VAL A 184 5.48 11.80 2.40
CA VAL A 184 6.19 10.51 2.37
C VAL A 184 7.02 10.37 3.65
N LYS A 185 7.00 9.18 4.24
CA LYS A 185 7.83 8.82 5.40
C LYS A 185 8.65 7.56 5.09
N ASP A 186 9.97 7.72 5.12
CA ASP A 186 10.94 6.65 4.90
C ASP A 186 11.40 6.04 6.23
N PHE A 187 11.50 4.71 6.26
CA PHE A 187 12.04 3.94 7.37
C PHE A 187 13.02 2.90 6.81
N THR A 188 14.28 2.95 7.23
CA THR A 188 15.32 2.02 6.77
C THR A 188 15.49 0.85 7.73
N ASP A 189 16.11 -0.22 7.24
CA ASP A 189 16.52 -1.39 8.03
C ASP A 189 15.36 -2.07 8.79
N VAL A 190 14.14 -2.03 8.24
CA VAL A 190 12.99 -2.70 8.81
C VAL A 190 13.14 -4.21 8.59
N PRO A 191 13.24 -5.03 9.65
CA PRO A 191 13.48 -6.45 9.51
C PRO A 191 12.17 -7.18 9.16
N ILE A 192 12.15 -7.87 8.02
CA ILE A 192 11.01 -8.70 7.60
C ILE A 192 11.48 -10.15 7.43
N THR A 193 10.76 -11.09 8.02
CA THR A 193 11.00 -12.54 7.85
C THR A 193 9.92 -13.13 6.95
N ASP A 194 8.66 -13.03 7.35
CA ASP A 194 7.50 -13.56 6.65
C ASP A 194 6.52 -12.45 6.31
N ASP A 195 5.98 -11.78 7.33
CA ASP A 195 4.98 -10.74 7.19
C ASP A 195 5.56 -9.38 7.56
N PHE A 196 5.24 -8.40 6.73
CA PHE A 196 5.38 -6.99 7.07
C PHE A 196 4.08 -6.47 7.67
N VAL A 197 4.16 -5.85 8.84
CA VAL A 197 3.00 -5.41 9.62
C VAL A 197 3.03 -3.91 9.86
N ILE A 198 1.96 -3.23 9.47
CA ILE A 198 1.70 -1.82 9.78
C ILE A 198 0.47 -1.74 10.68
N THR A 199 0.60 -1.09 11.84
CA THR A 199 -0.54 -0.80 12.72
C THR A 199 -0.83 0.70 12.72
N LEU A 200 -2.09 1.05 12.53
CA LEU A 200 -2.61 2.42 12.56
C LEU A 200 -3.51 2.60 13.80
N THR A 201 -3.16 3.54 14.67
CA THR A 201 -3.86 3.76 15.94
C THR A 201 -4.34 5.20 16.07
N PRO A 202 -5.66 5.47 16.17
CA PRO A 202 -6.17 6.83 16.33
C PRO A 202 -5.69 7.44 17.65
N ALA A 203 -5.34 8.72 17.63
CA ALA A 203 -5.12 9.47 18.88
C ALA A 203 -6.44 9.64 19.64
N PRO A 204 -6.41 9.70 20.99
CA PRO A 204 -7.60 10.00 21.78
C PRO A 204 -8.28 11.29 21.33
N GLY A 205 -9.57 11.24 21.03
CA GLY A 205 -10.36 12.42 20.62
C GLY A 205 -10.15 12.90 19.18
N THR A 206 -9.38 12.18 18.35
CA THR A 206 -9.29 12.46 16.90
C THR A 206 -10.68 12.44 16.24
N GLN A 207 -10.91 13.35 15.29
CA GLN A 207 -12.19 13.52 14.58
C GLN A 207 -12.25 12.71 13.27
N ALA A 208 -11.13 12.12 12.87
CA ALA A 208 -11.02 11.25 11.70
C ALA A 208 -10.24 9.99 12.03
N PRO A 209 -10.57 8.84 11.39
CA PRO A 209 -9.78 7.63 11.54
C PRO A 209 -8.36 7.83 10.97
N PRO A 210 -7.39 6.99 11.31
CA PRO A 210 -6.11 6.92 10.59
C PRO A 210 -6.33 6.66 9.09
N LEU A 211 -5.34 7.01 8.26
CA LEU A 211 -5.35 6.65 6.84
C LEU A 211 -3.94 6.29 6.34
N LEU A 212 -3.90 5.54 5.25
CA LEU A 212 -2.70 5.25 4.47
C LEU A 212 -3.08 5.22 2.98
N CYS A 213 -2.32 5.91 2.13
CA CYS A 213 -2.56 5.97 0.69
C CYS A 213 -1.85 4.85 -0.05
N GLY A 214 -0.62 4.56 0.34
CA GLY A 214 0.20 3.54 -0.30
C GLY A 214 1.49 3.30 0.48
N LEU A 215 2.27 2.33 0.00
CA LEU A 215 3.59 2.04 0.55
C LEU A 215 4.53 1.48 -0.51
N GLU A 216 5.82 1.58 -0.25
CA GLU A 216 6.85 0.81 -0.97
C GLU A 216 7.63 -0.08 -0.02
N LEU A 217 8.02 -1.25 -0.51
CA LEU A 217 9.00 -2.15 0.09
C LEU A 217 10.17 -2.30 -0.87
N LEU A 218 11.34 -1.86 -0.43
CA LEU A 218 12.61 -1.96 -1.17
C LEU A 218 13.56 -2.84 -0.36
N ALA A 219 13.89 -4.02 -0.86
CA ALA A 219 14.86 -4.88 -0.22
C ALA A 219 16.24 -4.21 -0.18
N GLY A 220 16.99 -4.42 0.90
CA GLY A 220 18.36 -3.93 1.03
C GLY A 220 19.30 -4.49 -0.05
N PRO A 221 20.51 -3.89 -0.20
CA PRO A 221 21.46 -4.17 -1.29
C PRO A 221 22.06 -5.59 -1.34
N HIS A 222 21.54 -6.53 -0.54
CA HIS A 222 22.01 -7.91 -0.47
C HIS A 222 21.05 -8.93 -1.13
N TYR A 223 20.08 -8.45 -1.92
CA TYR A 223 19.24 -9.25 -2.80
C TYR A 223 19.80 -9.37 -4.22
#